data_AF-A0A417ZJT0-F1
#
_entry.id   AF-A0A417ZJT0-F1
#
_cell.length_a   1.000
_cell.length_b   1.000
_cell.length_c   1.000
_cell.angle_alpha   90.00
_cell.angle_beta   90.00
_cell.angle_gamma   90.00
#
_symmetry.space_group_name_H-M   'P 1'
#
loop_
_entity.id
_entity.type
_entity.pdbx_description
1 polymer ?
#
loop_
_entity_poly.entity_id
_entity_poly.type
_entity_poly.pdbx_seq_one_letter_code
_entity_poly.pdbx_strand_id
1 'polypeptide(L)'
;MLDKFLLGGYTSNNYTPNNQSQGIYTATLDTDKGKLDDISLVTQIDDPAFFNYSIKDHKIAVVMTKNDETGGVGIIDINPTTGQGKLISESMLDQSVKGSYEAYNYFDHLYYWNELKYTVPSYVYLDDQRKMVFAANYNTNAIFTWKLDENYNFIQSHRYPIEGRGPKAVQDAAHIHYTRLLPDGRLIVCALGADKIMIFDVNDDASLNQVSEFKTKAGFGPRQLAFNSNTNNYIYILNEVGSKTGVVNYDSQTGKLSRIADYSNIPEGYAGHNQSAGIRVSADGKFVYSSNRGHDSLAVYKVIDEGAHLEKIQTIKTGGVAPRDFDLSKNGDYLLCANQMSNNLVLFKRDTKDGYLSIAQTDIKHDACVRVLEATDFFS
;
A
#
# COMPACT_ATOMS: atom_id res chain seq x y z
N MET A 1 -24.14 6.38 9.74
CA MET A 1 -24.01 5.44 8.59
C MET A 1 -23.02 4.34 8.99
N LEU A 2 -23.04 3.17 8.36
CA LEU A 2 -22.08 2.10 8.66
C LEU A 2 -21.11 1.92 7.50
N ASP A 3 -19.88 2.36 7.72
CA ASP A 3 -18.78 2.17 6.77
C ASP A 3 -18.03 0.87 7.13
N LYS A 4 -17.44 0.22 6.12
CA LYS A 4 -16.67 -1.01 6.27
C LYS A 4 -15.22 -0.78 5.87
N PHE A 5 -14.31 -1.39 6.60
CA PHE A 5 -12.90 -1.49 6.24
C PHE A 5 -12.48 -2.96 6.20
N LEU A 6 -11.60 -3.32 5.27
CA LEU A 6 -10.84 -4.55 5.31
C LEU A 6 -9.50 -4.30 6.00
N LEU A 7 -9.12 -5.22 6.88
CA LEU A 7 -7.87 -5.21 7.63
C LEU A 7 -7.01 -6.42 7.29
N GLY A 8 -5.71 -6.20 7.13
CA GLY A 8 -4.72 -7.22 6.82
C GLY A 8 -3.44 -7.06 7.62
N GLY A 9 -2.70 -8.16 7.73
CA GLY A 9 -1.54 -8.26 8.59
C GLY A 9 -0.65 -9.41 8.21
N TYR A 10 0.44 -9.53 8.94
CA TYR A 10 1.13 -10.81 9.06
C TYR A 10 0.28 -11.75 9.94
N THR A 11 0.49 -13.05 9.85
CA THR A 11 -0.06 -14.06 10.77
C THR A 11 1.03 -14.72 11.61
N SER A 12 2.30 -14.45 11.29
CA SER A 12 3.46 -14.88 12.06
C SER A 12 4.02 -13.80 12.98
N ASN A 13 4.76 -14.23 14.01
CA ASN A 13 5.49 -13.36 14.93
C ASN A 13 6.80 -12.79 14.37
N ASN A 14 7.17 -13.15 13.15
CA ASN A 14 8.46 -12.78 12.55
C ASN A 14 8.54 -11.29 12.19
N TYR A 15 7.40 -10.66 11.93
CA TYR A 15 7.31 -9.28 11.45
C TYR A 15 6.56 -8.35 12.41
N THR A 16 5.73 -8.93 13.27
CA THR A 16 4.89 -8.22 14.23
C THR A 16 4.92 -9.00 15.55
N PRO A 17 5.35 -8.41 16.67
CA PRO A 17 5.41 -9.13 17.95
C PRO A 17 4.04 -9.55 18.46
N ASN A 18 3.96 -10.72 19.09
CA ASN A 18 2.75 -11.24 19.75
C ASN A 18 1.50 -11.26 18.84
N ASN A 19 1.70 -11.49 17.55
CA ASN A 19 0.66 -11.48 16.54
C ASN A 19 -0.20 -12.75 16.60
N GLN A 20 -1.51 -12.57 16.70
CA GLN A 20 -2.54 -13.62 16.71
C GLN A 20 -3.52 -13.47 15.54
N SER A 21 -3.20 -12.62 14.55
CA SER A 21 -3.99 -12.50 13.33
C SER A 21 -4.08 -13.84 12.60
N GLN A 22 -5.27 -14.14 12.08
CA GLN A 22 -5.58 -15.36 11.35
C GLN A 22 -5.78 -15.12 9.85
N GLY A 23 -5.78 -13.86 9.40
CA GLY A 23 -5.97 -13.53 7.99
C GLY A 23 -6.55 -12.14 7.77
N ILE A 24 -7.62 -12.07 6.97
CA ILE A 24 -8.29 -10.81 6.61
C ILE A 24 -9.53 -10.63 7.48
N TYR A 25 -9.74 -9.40 7.95
CA TYR A 25 -10.87 -9.04 8.80
C TYR A 25 -11.66 -7.90 8.19
N THR A 26 -12.94 -7.81 8.54
CA THR A 26 -13.76 -6.63 8.29
C THR A 26 -13.93 -5.87 9.59
N ALA A 27 -13.75 -4.56 9.56
CA ALA A 27 -14.07 -3.65 10.64
C ALA A 27 -15.26 -2.75 10.26
N THR A 28 -16.17 -2.50 11.20
CA THR A 28 -17.35 -1.65 10.99
C THR A 28 -17.21 -0.33 11.73
N LEU A 29 -17.28 0.78 11.01
CA LEU A 29 -17.30 2.13 11.54
C LEU A 29 -18.74 2.68 11.57
N ASP A 30 -19.24 2.97 12.75
CA ASP A 30 -20.43 3.81 12.92
C ASP A 30 -20.00 5.29 12.82
N THR A 31 -20.26 5.91 11.66
CA THR A 31 -19.85 7.29 11.39
C THR A 31 -20.65 8.32 12.18
N ASP A 32 -21.86 7.98 12.64
CA ASP A 32 -22.68 8.88 13.45
C ASP A 32 -22.15 8.95 14.88
N LYS A 33 -21.65 7.82 15.40
CA LYS A 33 -21.01 7.73 16.71
C LYS A 33 -19.52 8.04 16.70
N GLY A 34 -18.87 7.96 15.53
CA GLY A 34 -17.41 8.07 15.40
C GLY A 34 -16.69 6.94 16.11
N LYS A 35 -17.19 5.72 15.95
CA LYS A 35 -16.71 4.54 16.68
C LYS A 35 -16.60 3.31 15.78
N LEU A 36 -15.46 2.64 15.85
CA LEU A 36 -15.25 1.30 15.32
C LEU A 36 -15.83 0.30 16.33
N ASP A 37 -16.84 -0.44 15.91
CA ASP A 37 -17.65 -1.29 16.81
C ASP A 37 -17.30 -2.77 16.73
N ASP A 38 -17.21 -3.33 15.51
CA ASP A 38 -17.06 -4.76 15.28
C ASP A 38 -15.90 -5.05 14.34
N ILE A 39 -15.06 -6.02 14.71
CA ILE A 39 -13.99 -6.57 13.88
C ILE A 39 -14.19 -8.09 13.83
N SER A 40 -14.45 -8.61 12.64
CA SER A 40 -14.74 -10.02 12.42
C SER A 40 -13.90 -10.60 11.29
N LEU A 41 -13.55 -11.88 11.44
CA LEU A 41 -12.74 -12.59 10.45
C LEU A 41 -13.56 -12.82 9.17
N VAL A 42 -12.98 -12.42 8.04
CA VAL A 42 -13.53 -12.65 6.70
C VAL A 42 -13.05 -13.98 6.15
N THR A 43 -11.74 -14.22 6.23
CA THR A 43 -11.13 -15.46 5.74
C THR A 43 -9.81 -15.73 6.42
N GLN A 44 -9.53 -17.01 6.66
CA GLN A 44 -8.21 -17.46 7.13
C GLN A 44 -7.25 -17.52 5.95
N ILE A 45 -6.11 -16.84 6.09
CA ILE A 45 -5.06 -16.83 5.07
C ILE A 45 -3.75 -16.39 5.73
N ASP A 46 -2.65 -17.01 5.33
CA ASP A 46 -1.34 -16.72 5.92
C ASP A 46 -0.73 -15.45 5.30
N ASP A 47 -0.26 -14.57 6.20
CA ASP A 47 0.40 -13.29 5.92
C ASP A 47 -0.23 -12.42 4.79
N PRO A 48 -1.54 -12.07 4.84
CA PRO A 48 -2.18 -11.16 3.89
C PRO A 48 -1.75 -9.69 4.10
N ALA A 49 -0.45 -9.43 3.96
CA ALA A 49 0.17 -8.14 4.23
C ALA A 49 -0.26 -7.04 3.23
N PHE A 50 -0.81 -7.42 2.09
CA PHE A 50 -1.43 -6.50 1.13
C PHE A 50 -2.52 -7.18 0.30
N PHE A 51 -3.59 -6.45 0.02
CA PHE A 51 -4.64 -6.88 -0.88
C PHE A 51 -5.36 -5.68 -1.50
N ASN A 52 -6.07 -5.95 -2.59
CA ASN A 52 -6.97 -5.05 -3.28
C ASN A 52 -8.20 -5.83 -3.76
N TYR A 53 -9.30 -5.15 -4.08
CA TYR A 53 -10.54 -5.80 -4.48
C TYR A 53 -11.11 -5.25 -5.79
N SER A 54 -11.96 -6.06 -6.40
CA SER A 54 -12.91 -5.67 -7.44
C SER A 54 -14.32 -5.67 -6.85
N ILE A 55 -15.00 -4.53 -6.95
CA ILE A 55 -16.41 -4.41 -6.56
C ILE A 55 -17.29 -5.23 -7.51
N LYS A 56 -17.02 -5.17 -8.81
CA LYS A 56 -17.87 -5.76 -9.86
C LYS A 56 -18.15 -7.24 -9.63
N ASP A 57 -17.12 -8.00 -9.27
CA ASP A 57 -17.20 -9.45 -9.13
C ASP A 57 -17.02 -9.92 -7.67
N HIS A 58 -16.97 -8.99 -6.70
CA HIS A 58 -16.70 -9.26 -5.28
C HIS A 58 -15.48 -10.16 -5.03
N LYS A 59 -14.36 -9.85 -5.70
CA LYS A 59 -13.10 -10.59 -5.56
C LYS A 59 -12.04 -9.76 -4.85
N ILE A 60 -11.23 -10.42 -4.03
CA ILE A 60 -10.02 -9.85 -3.45
C ILE A 60 -8.80 -10.55 -4.06
N ALA A 61 -7.88 -9.78 -4.64
CA ALA A 61 -6.53 -10.27 -4.91
C ALA A 61 -5.65 -9.98 -3.69
N VAL A 62 -4.91 -10.99 -3.23
CA VAL A 62 -4.19 -10.97 -1.96
C VAL A 62 -2.77 -11.48 -2.14
N VAL A 63 -1.79 -10.86 -1.47
CA VAL A 63 -0.47 -11.47 -1.29
C VAL A 63 -0.57 -12.49 -0.16
N MET A 64 0.03 -13.66 -0.30
CA MET A 64 -0.10 -14.70 0.72
C MET A 64 1.16 -15.54 0.83
N THR A 65 1.29 -16.23 1.96
CA THR A 65 2.27 -17.30 2.16
C THR A 65 1.57 -18.65 2.20
N LYS A 66 2.34 -19.73 2.05
CA LYS A 66 1.85 -21.09 2.21
C LYS A 66 2.89 -21.93 2.93
N ASN A 67 2.47 -22.56 4.03
CA ASN A 67 3.26 -23.49 4.83
C ASN A 67 4.63 -22.96 5.29
N ASP A 68 4.81 -21.64 5.41
CA ASP A 68 6.11 -21.01 5.66
C ASP A 68 7.23 -21.49 4.69
N GLU A 69 6.86 -21.75 3.44
CA GLU A 69 7.77 -22.28 2.42
C GLU A 69 7.78 -21.47 1.14
N THR A 70 6.68 -20.79 0.81
CA THR A 70 6.60 -19.96 -0.39
C THR A 70 5.61 -18.82 -0.23
N GLY A 71 5.86 -17.74 -0.96
CA GLY A 71 4.95 -16.62 -1.13
C GLY A 71 4.35 -16.60 -2.53
N GLY A 72 3.22 -15.93 -2.66
CA GLY A 72 2.47 -15.87 -3.90
C GLY A 72 1.35 -14.86 -3.86
N VAL A 73 0.43 -15.02 -4.79
CA VAL A 73 -0.83 -14.28 -4.84
C VAL A 73 -2.00 -15.24 -4.89
N GLY A 74 -3.14 -14.82 -4.35
CA GLY A 74 -4.39 -15.57 -4.37
C GLY A 74 -5.57 -14.70 -4.80
N ILE A 75 -6.65 -15.36 -5.21
CA ILE A 75 -7.97 -14.75 -5.41
C ILE A 75 -8.93 -15.32 -4.37
N ILE A 76 -9.54 -14.44 -3.59
CA ILE A 76 -10.60 -14.76 -2.64
C ILE A 76 -11.94 -14.32 -3.23
N ASP A 77 -12.89 -15.24 -3.25
CA ASP A 77 -14.29 -14.97 -3.53
C ASP A 77 -14.99 -14.55 -2.25
N ILE A 78 -15.69 -13.41 -2.29
CA ILE A 78 -16.41 -12.88 -1.14
C ILE A 78 -17.91 -13.02 -1.39
N ASN A 79 -18.59 -13.64 -0.42
CA ASN A 79 -20.05 -13.64 -0.40
C ASN A 79 -20.52 -12.29 0.19
N PRO A 80 -21.14 -11.39 -0.58
CA PRO A 80 -21.52 -10.06 -0.08
C PRO A 80 -22.61 -10.14 1.00
N THR A 81 -23.45 -11.17 0.98
CA THR A 81 -24.51 -11.36 1.97
C THR A 81 -23.98 -11.75 3.35
N THR A 82 -22.96 -12.62 3.40
CA THR A 82 -22.40 -13.11 4.67
C THR A 82 -21.12 -12.40 5.08
N GLY A 83 -20.47 -11.69 4.15
CA GLY A 83 -19.15 -11.10 4.32
C GLY A 83 -18.00 -12.11 4.42
N GLN A 84 -18.26 -13.40 4.21
CA GLN A 84 -17.24 -14.46 4.33
C GLN A 84 -16.50 -14.66 3.01
N GLY A 85 -15.19 -14.93 3.12
CA GLY A 85 -14.29 -15.14 1.99
C GLY A 85 -13.80 -16.56 1.85
N LYS A 86 -13.64 -17.02 0.61
CA LYS A 86 -13.03 -18.30 0.27
C LYS A 86 -11.93 -18.11 -0.78
N LEU A 87 -10.72 -18.59 -0.50
CA LEU A 87 -9.67 -18.70 -1.52
C LEU A 87 -10.13 -19.65 -2.64
N ILE A 88 -10.19 -19.16 -3.88
CA ILE A 88 -10.65 -19.93 -5.05
C ILE A 88 -9.52 -20.30 -6.02
N SER A 89 -8.43 -19.53 -6.03
CA SER A 89 -7.25 -19.81 -6.84
C SER A 89 -6.02 -19.15 -6.23
N GLU A 90 -4.84 -19.70 -6.55
CA GLU A 90 -3.54 -19.19 -6.09
C GLU A 90 -2.46 -19.41 -7.16
N SER A 91 -1.43 -18.58 -7.12
CA SER A 91 -0.21 -18.75 -7.89
C SER A 91 0.99 -18.47 -6.98
N MET A 92 1.75 -19.53 -6.68
CA MET A 92 2.93 -19.46 -5.84
C MET A 92 4.17 -19.16 -6.68
N LEU A 93 5.08 -18.34 -6.13
CA LEU A 93 6.30 -17.97 -6.83
C LEU A 93 7.31 -19.11 -6.87
N ASP A 94 8.16 -19.09 -7.90
CA ASP A 94 9.29 -20.00 -8.03
C ASP A 94 10.28 -19.82 -6.87
N GLN A 95 10.48 -20.88 -6.12
CA GLN A 95 11.39 -20.92 -4.96
C GLN A 95 12.88 -20.94 -5.35
N SER A 96 13.21 -21.19 -6.64
CA SER A 96 14.59 -21.12 -7.12
C SER A 96 15.16 -19.69 -7.01
N VAL A 97 14.29 -18.68 -7.04
CA VAL A 97 14.66 -17.28 -6.88
C VAL A 97 14.69 -16.92 -5.41
N LYS A 98 15.89 -16.96 -4.84
CA LYS A 98 16.12 -16.46 -3.48
C LYS A 98 16.13 -14.94 -3.46
N GLY A 99 15.55 -14.37 -2.40
CA GLY A 99 15.58 -12.95 -2.12
C GLY A 99 16.44 -12.64 -0.92
N SER A 100 16.98 -11.44 -0.89
CA SER A 100 17.69 -10.88 0.25
C SER A 100 17.41 -9.39 0.33
N TYR A 101 17.49 -8.84 1.53
CA TYR A 101 17.39 -7.40 1.72
C TYR A 101 18.04 -6.95 3.01
N GLU A 102 18.42 -5.67 3.04
CA GLU A 102 18.74 -4.98 4.28
C GLU A 102 17.47 -4.49 4.98
N ALA A 103 17.28 -4.91 6.24
CA ALA A 103 16.15 -4.55 7.08
C ALA A 103 16.59 -3.66 8.24
N TYR A 104 15.79 -2.63 8.55
CA TYR A 104 15.92 -1.91 9.82
C TYR A 104 15.10 -2.60 10.91
N ASN A 105 15.75 -2.97 12.01
CA ASN A 105 15.06 -3.48 13.20
C ASN A 105 14.63 -2.30 14.07
N TYR A 106 13.32 -2.22 14.33
CA TYR A 106 12.73 -1.13 15.11
C TYR A 106 13.14 -1.17 16.60
N PHE A 107 13.37 -2.35 17.18
CA PHE A 107 13.66 -2.50 18.61
C PHE A 107 15.15 -2.30 18.92
N ASP A 108 16.02 -2.81 18.07
CA ASP A 108 17.47 -2.74 18.29
C ASP A 108 18.12 -1.52 17.61
N HIS A 109 17.37 -0.82 16.75
CA HIS A 109 17.83 0.34 15.96
C HIS A 109 19.03 0.05 15.05
N LEU A 110 19.13 -1.19 14.55
CA LEU A 110 20.22 -1.68 13.72
C LEU A 110 19.74 -2.16 12.35
N TYR A 111 20.64 -2.12 11.37
CA TYR A 111 20.43 -2.73 10.05
C TYR A 111 21.01 -4.15 10.03
N TYR A 112 20.28 -5.06 9.41
CA TYR A 112 20.69 -6.46 9.26
C TYR A 112 20.50 -6.93 7.83
N TRP A 113 21.40 -7.79 7.39
CA TRP A 113 21.26 -8.53 6.14
C TRP A 113 20.42 -9.79 6.39
N ASN A 114 19.32 -9.94 5.65
CA ASN A 114 18.47 -11.12 5.75
C ASN A 114 18.45 -11.88 4.43
N GLU A 115 18.94 -13.12 4.44
CA GLU A 115 18.62 -14.10 3.41
C GLU A 115 17.27 -14.72 3.72
N LEU A 116 16.34 -14.65 2.77
CA LEU A 116 15.00 -15.18 2.98
C LEU A 116 14.91 -16.65 2.54
N LYS A 117 14.21 -17.45 3.35
CA LYS A 117 13.83 -18.83 3.00
C LYS A 117 12.98 -18.88 1.73
N TYR A 118 12.13 -17.87 1.54
CA TYR A 118 11.26 -17.70 0.39
C TYR A 118 10.88 -16.22 0.21
N THR A 119 10.35 -15.85 -0.95
CA THR A 119 9.95 -14.46 -1.21
C THR A 119 8.44 -14.34 -1.32
N VAL A 120 7.91 -13.19 -0.89
CA VAL A 120 6.49 -12.86 -0.94
C VAL A 120 6.35 -11.49 -1.63
N PRO A 121 5.38 -11.29 -2.52
CA PRO A 121 5.06 -9.96 -3.01
C PRO A 121 4.69 -9.00 -1.87
N SER A 122 5.07 -7.74 -2.04
CA SER A 122 4.79 -6.66 -1.08
C SER A 122 3.53 -5.86 -1.43
N TYR A 123 3.03 -6.01 -2.66
CA TYR A 123 1.86 -5.32 -3.19
C TYR A 123 1.20 -6.18 -4.27
N VAL A 124 -0.12 -6.11 -4.38
CA VAL A 124 -0.91 -6.74 -5.43
C VAL A 124 -2.05 -5.83 -5.89
N TYR A 125 -2.37 -5.88 -7.19
CA TYR A 125 -3.48 -5.17 -7.81
C TYR A 125 -4.23 -6.09 -8.76
N LEU A 126 -5.56 -6.04 -8.71
CA LEU A 126 -6.46 -6.78 -9.59
C LEU A 126 -7.04 -5.81 -10.63
N ASP A 127 -6.88 -6.14 -11.91
CA ASP A 127 -7.67 -5.61 -13.00
C ASP A 127 -8.70 -6.67 -13.38
N ASP A 128 -9.90 -6.53 -12.85
CA ASP A 128 -11.02 -7.43 -13.09
C ASP A 128 -11.61 -7.32 -14.50
N GLN A 129 -11.50 -6.14 -15.11
CA GLN A 129 -11.98 -5.89 -16.48
C GLN A 129 -11.17 -6.68 -17.49
N ARG A 130 -9.84 -6.68 -17.36
CA ARG A 130 -8.93 -7.44 -18.25
C ARG A 130 -8.54 -8.81 -17.68
N LYS A 131 -9.03 -9.18 -16.50
CA LYS A 131 -8.71 -10.42 -15.78
C LYS A 131 -7.20 -10.58 -15.60
N MET A 132 -6.56 -9.60 -14.96
CA MET A 132 -5.12 -9.57 -14.74
C MET A 132 -4.77 -9.25 -13.29
N VAL A 133 -3.65 -9.81 -12.82
CA VAL A 133 -3.06 -9.48 -11.52
C VAL A 133 -1.67 -8.92 -11.74
N PHE A 134 -1.32 -7.86 -11.02
CA PHE A 134 0.01 -7.28 -11.02
C PHE A 134 0.54 -7.24 -9.59
N ALA A 135 1.78 -7.71 -9.39
CA ALA A 135 2.40 -7.71 -8.08
C ALA A 135 3.82 -7.13 -8.11
N ALA A 136 4.14 -6.42 -7.04
CA ALA A 136 5.47 -5.90 -6.76
C ALA A 136 6.16 -6.84 -5.78
N ASN A 137 7.33 -7.38 -6.13
CA ASN A 137 8.10 -8.19 -5.20
C ASN A 137 9.39 -7.46 -4.80
N TYR A 138 9.43 -7.06 -3.53
CA TYR A 138 10.54 -6.33 -2.93
C TYR A 138 11.82 -7.15 -2.93
N ASN A 139 11.72 -8.45 -2.61
CA ASN A 139 12.87 -9.31 -2.33
C ASN A 139 13.49 -9.91 -3.60
N THR A 140 12.68 -10.13 -4.65
CA THR A 140 13.18 -10.64 -5.94
C THR A 140 13.47 -9.53 -6.96
N ASN A 141 13.30 -8.27 -6.56
CA ASN A 141 13.53 -7.09 -7.39
C ASN A 141 12.75 -7.13 -8.71
N ALA A 142 11.54 -7.66 -8.69
CA ALA A 142 10.80 -7.97 -9.92
C ALA A 142 9.34 -7.55 -9.86
N ILE A 143 8.81 -7.24 -11.05
CA ILE A 143 7.37 -7.16 -11.31
C ILE A 143 6.91 -8.56 -11.72
N PHE A 144 5.77 -8.98 -11.19
CA PHE A 144 5.08 -10.18 -11.65
C PHE A 144 3.71 -9.80 -12.19
N THR A 145 3.33 -10.42 -13.30
CA THR A 145 2.01 -10.24 -13.90
C THR A 145 1.38 -11.59 -14.20
N TRP A 146 0.06 -11.65 -14.12
CA TRP A 146 -0.70 -12.84 -14.45
C TRP A 146 -1.93 -12.50 -15.28
N LYS A 147 -2.26 -13.39 -16.21
CA LYS A 147 -3.57 -13.46 -16.84
C LYS A 147 -4.44 -14.48 -16.11
N LEU A 148 -5.70 -14.13 -15.91
CA LEU A 148 -6.73 -15.00 -15.36
C LEU A 148 -7.75 -15.39 -16.43
N ASP A 149 -8.42 -16.52 -16.25
CA ASP A 149 -9.65 -16.86 -16.97
C ASP A 149 -10.89 -16.20 -16.31
N GLU A 150 -12.08 -16.44 -16.88
CA GLU A 150 -13.35 -15.93 -16.34
C GLU A 150 -13.69 -16.46 -14.94
N ASN A 151 -13.16 -17.62 -14.57
CA ASN A 151 -13.32 -18.23 -13.26
C ASN A 151 -12.21 -17.80 -12.28
N TYR A 152 -11.39 -16.80 -12.64
CA TYR A 152 -10.27 -16.31 -11.85
C TYR A 152 -9.13 -17.32 -11.64
N ASN A 153 -9.00 -18.36 -12.47
CA ASN A 153 -7.83 -19.22 -12.45
C ASN A 153 -6.65 -18.55 -13.13
N PHE A 154 -5.45 -18.69 -12.56
CA PHE A 154 -4.21 -18.20 -13.17
C PHE A 154 -3.83 -19.07 -14.37
N ILE A 155 -3.79 -18.48 -15.57
CA ILE A 155 -3.55 -19.22 -16.83
C ILE A 155 -2.23 -18.86 -17.52
N GLN A 156 -1.66 -17.69 -17.23
CA GLN A 156 -0.37 -17.26 -17.76
C GLN A 156 0.30 -16.34 -16.74
N SER A 157 1.64 -16.33 -16.72
CA SER A 157 2.42 -15.47 -15.84
C SER A 157 3.68 -14.96 -16.53
N HIS A 158 4.12 -13.76 -16.14
CA HIS A 158 5.39 -13.16 -16.57
C HIS A 158 6.16 -12.62 -15.37
N ARG A 159 7.49 -12.57 -15.51
CA ARG A 159 8.39 -11.98 -14.51
C ARG A 159 9.34 -10.99 -15.19
N TYR A 160 9.45 -9.80 -14.62
CA TYR A 160 10.34 -8.74 -15.09
C TYR A 160 11.31 -8.34 -13.97
N PRO A 161 12.53 -8.92 -13.94
CA PRO A 161 13.58 -8.47 -13.04
C PRO A 161 13.99 -7.04 -13.39
N ILE A 162 14.17 -6.22 -12.35
CA ILE A 162 14.58 -4.83 -12.50
C ILE A 162 15.93 -4.67 -11.82
N GLU A 163 16.86 -4.09 -12.57
CA GLU A 163 18.17 -3.71 -12.06
C GLU A 163 18.18 -2.27 -11.53
N GLY A 164 19.12 -2.01 -10.64
CA GLY A 164 19.36 -0.69 -10.07
C GLY A 164 19.53 -0.75 -8.55
N ARG A 165 20.09 0.32 -8.01
CA ARG A 165 20.32 0.54 -6.59
C ARG A 165 20.42 2.03 -6.31
N GLY A 166 20.23 2.41 -5.06
CA GLY A 166 20.29 3.79 -4.57
C GLY A 166 21.49 3.98 -3.65
N PRO A 167 21.67 5.19 -3.10
CA PRO A 167 22.83 5.51 -2.25
C PRO A 167 22.67 5.05 -0.80
N LYS A 168 21.51 4.53 -0.39
CA LYS A 168 21.23 4.13 1.01
C LYS A 168 21.39 2.63 1.20
N ALA A 169 21.61 2.24 2.45
CA ALA A 169 21.77 0.85 2.89
C ALA A 169 20.60 -0.04 2.37
N VAL A 170 19.37 0.34 2.70
CA VAL A 170 18.10 -0.32 2.25
C VAL A 170 17.82 -0.23 0.74
N GLN A 171 18.75 0.33 -0.04
CA GLN A 171 18.66 0.50 -1.48
C GLN A 171 19.77 -0.31 -2.17
N ASP A 172 20.07 -1.50 -1.65
CA ASP A 172 21.11 -2.40 -2.14
C ASP A 172 20.75 -3.06 -3.48
N ALA A 173 19.45 -3.19 -3.79
CA ALA A 173 18.92 -3.60 -5.09
C ALA A 173 17.70 -2.75 -5.49
N ALA A 174 16.91 -3.16 -6.49
CA ALA A 174 15.85 -2.31 -7.05
C ALA A 174 14.57 -2.24 -6.19
N HIS A 175 14.27 -3.28 -5.42
CA HIS A 175 13.16 -3.40 -4.47
C HIS A 175 11.83 -2.84 -4.97
N ILE A 176 11.10 -3.63 -5.77
CA ILE A 176 9.82 -3.22 -6.33
C ILE A 176 8.75 -3.24 -5.24
N HIS A 177 8.11 -2.10 -5.00
CA HIS A 177 7.20 -1.93 -3.85
C HIS A 177 5.76 -1.60 -4.27
N TYR A 178 5.52 -1.22 -5.52
CA TYR A 178 4.19 -0.83 -5.99
C TYR A 178 3.97 -1.12 -7.47
N THR A 179 2.78 -1.63 -7.81
CA THR A 179 2.33 -1.89 -9.19
C THR A 179 0.83 -1.62 -9.29
N ARG A 180 0.41 -0.54 -9.94
CA ARG A 180 -1.03 -0.20 -10.10
C ARG A 180 -1.30 0.34 -11.49
N LEU A 181 -2.51 0.13 -12.00
CA LEU A 181 -2.95 0.79 -13.21
C LEU A 181 -3.24 2.28 -12.97
N LEU A 182 -2.83 3.09 -13.93
CA LEU A 182 -3.27 4.47 -14.11
C LEU A 182 -4.64 4.48 -14.82
N PRO A 183 -5.38 5.60 -14.79
CA PRO A 183 -6.69 5.70 -15.45
C PRO A 183 -6.69 5.42 -16.96
N ASP A 184 -5.55 5.60 -17.63
CA ASP A 184 -5.37 5.30 -19.06
C ASP A 184 -5.01 3.83 -19.33
N GLY A 185 -4.97 2.98 -18.30
CA GLY A 185 -4.72 1.55 -18.42
C GLY A 185 -3.25 1.15 -18.42
N ARG A 186 -2.31 2.11 -18.35
CA ARG A 186 -0.87 1.84 -18.18
C ARG A 186 -0.55 1.41 -16.76
N LEU A 187 0.46 0.56 -16.60
CA LEU A 187 0.95 0.13 -15.28
C LEU A 187 2.06 1.09 -14.81
N ILE A 188 1.86 1.70 -13.64
CA ILE A 188 2.90 2.47 -12.93
C ILE A 188 3.55 1.61 -11.85
N VAL A 189 4.88 1.64 -11.81
CA VAL A 189 5.70 0.78 -10.94
C VAL A 189 6.71 1.60 -10.16
N CYS A 190 6.77 1.43 -8.84
CA CYS A 190 7.79 2.04 -7.99
C CYS A 190 8.91 1.03 -7.66
N ALA A 191 10.14 1.36 -8.05
CA ALA A 191 11.35 0.66 -7.64
C ALA A 191 12.03 1.48 -6.54
N LEU A 192 11.69 1.18 -5.28
CA LEU A 192 12.15 1.89 -4.09
C LEU A 192 13.67 1.89 -4.02
N GLY A 193 14.25 0.73 -4.20
CA GLY A 193 15.68 0.55 -4.05
C GLY A 193 16.48 1.18 -5.20
N ALA A 194 15.87 1.43 -6.37
CA ALA A 194 16.54 2.04 -7.52
C ALA A 194 16.22 3.54 -7.73
N ASP A 195 15.54 4.19 -6.77
CA ASP A 195 15.13 5.60 -6.86
C ASP A 195 14.38 5.94 -8.16
N LYS A 196 13.55 5.02 -8.69
CA LYS A 196 12.90 5.21 -10.00
C LYS A 196 11.46 4.71 -10.05
N ILE A 197 10.70 5.32 -10.96
CA ILE A 197 9.35 4.94 -11.32
C ILE A 197 9.34 4.58 -12.81
N MET A 198 8.69 3.48 -13.16
CA MET A 198 8.59 3.00 -14.55
C MET A 198 7.13 2.94 -14.95
N ILE A 199 6.85 3.27 -16.21
CA ILE A 199 5.52 3.20 -16.81
C ILE A 199 5.55 2.15 -17.92
N PHE A 200 4.56 1.26 -17.95
CA PHE A 200 4.45 0.20 -18.94
C PHE A 200 3.07 0.22 -19.60
N ASP A 201 3.04 -0.03 -20.91
CA ASP A 201 1.83 -0.51 -21.57
C ASP A 201 1.63 -1.99 -21.20
N VAL A 202 0.37 -2.39 -21.06
CA VAL A 202 -0.03 -3.76 -20.68
C VAL A 202 -0.74 -4.42 -21.84
N ASN A 203 -0.19 -5.52 -22.35
CA ASN A 203 -0.78 -6.29 -23.45
C ASN A 203 -1.87 -7.26 -22.93
N ASP A 204 -2.68 -7.81 -23.83
CA ASP A 204 -3.82 -8.68 -23.49
C ASP A 204 -3.44 -9.98 -22.77
N ASP A 205 -2.21 -10.45 -22.95
CA ASP A 205 -1.62 -11.62 -22.29
C ASP A 205 -0.92 -11.27 -20.97
N ALA A 206 -1.14 -10.07 -20.45
CA ALA A 206 -0.51 -9.47 -19.28
C ALA A 206 0.99 -9.21 -19.40
N SER A 207 1.58 -9.31 -20.60
CA SER A 207 2.97 -8.89 -20.81
C SER A 207 3.12 -7.36 -20.81
N LEU A 208 4.31 -6.86 -20.45
CA LEU A 208 4.61 -5.45 -20.26
C LEU A 208 5.60 -4.92 -21.32
N ASN A 209 5.30 -3.73 -21.84
CA ASN A 209 6.19 -2.95 -22.70
C ASN A 209 6.53 -1.63 -22.01
N GLN A 210 7.81 -1.36 -21.72
CA GLN A 210 8.18 -0.13 -21.01
C GLN A 210 8.01 1.09 -21.92
N VAL A 211 7.29 2.09 -21.41
CA VAL A 211 6.99 3.37 -22.09
C VAL A 211 7.96 4.45 -21.64
N SER A 212 8.13 4.60 -20.33
CA SER A 212 8.98 5.64 -19.77
C SER A 212 9.58 5.25 -18.43
N GLU A 213 10.59 6.01 -18.01
CA GLU A 213 11.18 5.94 -16.68
C GLU A 213 11.35 7.36 -16.14
N PHE A 214 11.09 7.53 -14.85
CA PHE A 214 11.29 8.76 -14.11
C PHE A 214 12.19 8.51 -12.90
N LYS A 215 13.27 9.29 -12.78
CA LYS A 215 14.18 9.21 -11.64
C LYS A 215 13.73 10.14 -10.52
N THR A 216 13.54 9.55 -9.34
CA THR A 216 13.45 10.32 -8.11
C THR A 216 14.83 10.89 -7.72
N LYS A 217 14.88 11.77 -6.72
CA LYS A 217 16.17 12.24 -6.20
C LYS A 217 16.87 11.07 -5.49
N ALA A 218 18.20 11.00 -5.57
CA ALA A 218 18.94 9.91 -4.96
C ALA A 218 18.66 9.81 -3.44
N GLY A 219 18.35 8.60 -2.96
CA GLY A 219 18.02 8.33 -1.56
C GLY A 219 16.56 8.58 -1.19
N PHE A 220 15.67 8.82 -2.15
CA PHE A 220 14.25 9.07 -1.88
C PHE A 220 13.47 7.78 -1.68
N GLY A 221 13.70 6.80 -2.54
CA GLY A 221 13.03 5.50 -2.50
C GLY A 221 11.51 5.58 -2.68
N PRO A 222 10.99 5.70 -3.92
CA PRO A 222 9.55 5.75 -4.17
C PRO A 222 8.90 4.42 -3.74
N ARG A 223 7.90 4.50 -2.86
CA ARG A 223 7.28 3.32 -2.24
C ARG A 223 5.85 3.09 -2.68
N GLN A 224 5.03 4.13 -2.63
CA GLN A 224 3.61 4.12 -3.02
C GLN A 224 3.28 5.47 -3.66
N LEU A 225 2.10 5.56 -4.29
CA LEU A 225 1.59 6.80 -4.85
C LEU A 225 0.09 6.93 -4.65
N ALA A 226 -0.38 8.17 -4.73
CA ALA A 226 -1.79 8.50 -4.84
C ALA A 226 -2.02 9.37 -6.09
N PHE A 227 -2.92 8.93 -6.96
CA PHE A 227 -3.36 9.69 -8.13
C PHE A 227 -4.52 10.60 -7.73
N ASN A 228 -4.47 11.87 -8.12
CA ASN A 228 -5.56 12.80 -7.84
C ASN A 228 -6.42 13.03 -9.08
N SER A 229 -7.51 12.27 -9.19
CA SER A 229 -8.44 12.32 -10.33
C SER A 229 -9.19 13.64 -10.47
N ASN A 230 -9.19 14.49 -9.44
CA ASN A 230 -9.85 15.80 -9.46
C ASN A 230 -8.93 16.93 -9.94
N THR A 231 -7.75 16.59 -10.48
CA THR A 231 -6.72 17.56 -10.90
C THR A 231 -6.23 17.27 -12.32
N ASN A 232 -5.31 18.10 -12.81
CA ASN A 232 -4.67 17.95 -14.11
C ASN A 232 -3.62 16.82 -14.13
N ASN A 233 -4.01 15.60 -13.74
CA ASN A 233 -3.17 14.39 -13.69
C ASN A 233 -1.94 14.51 -12.77
N TYR A 234 -2.09 15.13 -11.59
CA TYR A 234 -1.01 15.13 -10.60
C TYR A 234 -0.96 13.81 -9.83
N ILE A 235 0.25 13.32 -9.60
CA ILE A 235 0.56 12.14 -8.80
C ILE A 235 1.40 12.56 -7.61
N TYR A 236 0.98 12.14 -6.42
CA TYR A 236 1.73 12.31 -5.18
C TYR A 236 2.51 11.03 -4.89
N ILE A 237 3.83 11.13 -4.92
CA ILE A 237 4.75 10.01 -4.73
C ILE A 237 5.22 10.03 -3.27
N LEU A 238 4.96 8.95 -2.56
CA LEU A 238 5.54 8.73 -1.24
C LEU A 238 6.94 8.13 -1.38
N ASN A 239 7.94 8.87 -0.92
CA ASN A 239 9.34 8.48 -0.90
C ASN A 239 9.69 8.02 0.51
N GLU A 240 9.80 6.70 0.71
CA GLU A 240 9.96 6.06 2.01
C GLU A 240 11.27 6.47 2.69
N VAL A 241 12.37 6.31 1.97
CA VAL A 241 13.73 6.46 2.51
C VAL A 241 14.06 7.94 2.74
N GLY A 242 13.62 8.81 1.84
CA GLY A 242 13.80 10.26 1.95
C GLY A 242 12.84 10.94 2.93
N SER A 243 11.80 10.23 3.38
CA SER A 243 10.70 10.80 4.18
C SER A 243 10.04 12.02 3.50
N LYS A 244 9.80 11.92 2.19
CA LYS A 244 9.26 13.01 1.36
C LYS A 244 7.98 12.60 0.63
N THR A 245 7.09 13.57 0.42
CA THR A 245 6.04 13.49 -0.60
C THR A 245 6.46 14.33 -1.80
N GLY A 246 6.69 13.68 -2.94
CA GLY A 246 6.98 14.33 -4.21
C GLY A 246 5.71 14.57 -5.01
N VAL A 247 5.66 15.66 -5.77
CA VAL A 247 4.57 15.96 -6.72
C VAL A 247 5.12 15.88 -8.13
N VAL A 248 4.45 15.11 -8.99
CA VAL A 248 4.76 15.02 -10.42
C VAL A 248 3.49 15.25 -11.23
N ASN A 249 3.66 15.82 -12.42
CA ASN A 249 2.62 15.81 -13.44
C ASN A 249 2.77 14.56 -14.31
N TYR A 250 1.65 13.90 -14.63
CA TYR A 250 1.59 12.79 -15.57
C TYR A 250 0.99 13.23 -16.90
N ASP A 251 1.77 13.11 -17.96
CA ASP A 251 1.30 13.28 -19.33
C ASP A 251 0.76 11.93 -19.85
N SER A 252 -0.56 11.79 -19.91
CA SER A 252 -1.24 10.57 -20.37
C SER A 252 -1.05 10.30 -21.86
N GLN A 253 -0.65 11.28 -22.68
CA GLN A 253 -0.38 11.05 -24.10
C GLN A 253 0.96 10.34 -24.28
N THR A 254 1.98 10.77 -23.54
CA THR A 254 3.35 10.24 -23.69
C THR A 254 3.74 9.22 -22.63
N GLY A 255 2.95 9.07 -21.57
CA GLY A 255 3.25 8.21 -20.44
C GLY A 255 4.42 8.73 -19.59
N LYS A 256 4.76 10.02 -19.64
CA LYS A 256 5.93 10.60 -18.94
C LYS A 256 5.53 11.32 -17.66
N LEU A 257 6.44 11.29 -16.68
CA LEU A 257 6.32 12.05 -15.44
C LEU A 257 7.29 13.24 -15.44
N SER A 258 6.82 14.38 -14.98
CA SER A 258 7.63 15.59 -14.80
C SER A 258 7.60 16.06 -13.34
N ARG A 259 8.77 16.30 -12.75
CA ARG A 259 8.89 16.77 -11.36
C ARG A 259 8.34 18.18 -11.20
N ILE A 260 7.54 18.39 -10.15
CA ILE A 260 7.08 19.71 -9.72
C ILE A 260 7.80 20.14 -8.43
N ALA A 261 7.58 19.41 -7.33
CA ALA A 261 8.11 19.77 -6.01
C ALA A 261 8.26 18.56 -5.09
N ASP A 262 8.97 18.73 -3.96
CA ASP A 262 9.16 17.70 -2.92
C ASP A 262 8.97 18.32 -1.53
N TYR A 263 8.18 17.67 -0.66
CA TYR A 263 7.80 18.18 0.66
C TYR A 263 8.20 17.22 1.77
N SER A 264 8.59 17.74 2.93
CA SER A 264 9.03 16.92 4.08
C SER A 264 7.85 16.35 4.87
N ASN A 265 7.77 15.02 4.96
CA ASN A 265 6.74 14.32 5.74
C ASN A 265 6.98 14.38 7.25
N ILE A 266 8.19 14.72 7.67
CA ILE A 266 8.58 14.85 9.08
C ILE A 266 8.80 16.32 9.48
N PRO A 267 8.68 16.66 10.77
CA PRO A 267 9.01 17.98 11.29
C PRO A 267 10.47 18.37 10.99
N GLU A 268 10.71 19.67 10.87
CA GLU A 268 12.07 20.20 10.75
C GLU A 268 12.89 19.84 12.00
N GLY A 269 14.17 19.48 11.80
CA GLY A 269 15.07 19.12 12.89
C GLY A 269 14.92 17.69 13.45
N TYR A 270 13.93 16.90 13.01
CA TYR A 270 13.85 15.50 13.40
C TYR A 270 15.03 14.70 12.82
N ALA A 271 15.85 14.12 13.71
CA ALA A 271 17.07 13.39 13.36
C ALA A 271 16.98 11.87 13.62
N GLY A 272 15.84 11.38 14.10
CA GLY A 272 15.64 9.95 14.35
C GLY A 272 15.42 9.17 13.04
N HIS A 273 15.42 7.84 13.16
CA HIS A 273 15.02 6.97 12.06
C HIS A 273 13.59 7.29 11.60
N ASN A 274 13.36 7.27 10.29
CA ASN A 274 12.02 7.37 9.71
C ASN A 274 11.93 6.69 8.34
N GLN A 275 10.81 6.03 8.12
CA GLN A 275 10.42 5.44 6.84
C GLN A 275 8.94 5.75 6.58
N SER A 276 8.64 6.56 5.56
CA SER A 276 7.24 6.78 5.18
C SER A 276 6.60 5.49 4.64
N ALA A 277 5.28 5.33 4.77
CA ALA A 277 4.60 4.07 4.39
C ALA A 277 3.34 4.23 3.52
N GLY A 278 2.25 4.76 4.07
CA GLY A 278 0.99 4.95 3.36
C GLY A 278 0.83 6.37 2.81
N ILE A 279 0.11 6.51 1.69
CA ILE A 279 -0.31 7.80 1.14
C ILE A 279 -1.73 7.70 0.57
N ARG A 280 -2.58 8.70 0.84
CA ARG A 280 -3.96 8.79 0.33
C ARG A 280 -4.32 10.23 -0.02
N VAL A 281 -5.21 10.37 -0.99
CA VAL A 281 -5.85 11.65 -1.35
C VAL A 281 -7.31 11.57 -0.89
N SER A 282 -7.85 12.64 -0.30
CA SER A 282 -9.27 12.71 0.02
C SER A 282 -10.12 12.63 -1.26
N ALA A 283 -11.35 12.11 -1.17
CA ALA A 283 -12.21 11.91 -2.34
C ALA A 283 -12.48 13.20 -3.15
N ASP A 284 -12.48 14.35 -2.47
CA ASP A 284 -12.64 15.68 -3.08
C ASP A 284 -11.33 16.23 -3.72
N GLY A 285 -10.22 15.51 -3.62
CA GLY A 285 -8.92 15.88 -4.15
C GLY A 285 -8.20 17.00 -3.40
N LYS A 286 -8.73 17.47 -2.27
CA LYS A 286 -8.23 18.68 -1.59
C LYS A 286 -7.14 18.43 -0.57
N PHE A 287 -6.95 17.19 -0.11
CA PHE A 287 -5.99 16.88 0.94
C PHE A 287 -5.22 15.60 0.64
N VAL A 288 -3.94 15.59 1.04
CA VAL A 288 -3.06 14.43 0.97
C VAL A 288 -2.62 14.06 2.38
N TYR A 289 -2.71 12.78 2.70
CA TYR A 289 -2.30 12.20 3.96
C TYR A 289 -1.13 11.27 3.70
N SER A 290 -0.13 11.27 4.58
CA SER A 290 1.00 10.34 4.50
C SER A 290 1.42 9.85 5.88
N SER A 291 1.76 8.57 6.02
CA SER A 291 2.19 8.00 7.29
C SER A 291 3.71 7.85 7.36
N ASN A 292 4.23 7.94 8.58
CA ASN A 292 5.66 7.90 8.89
C ASN A 292 5.92 6.90 10.02
N ARG A 293 6.68 5.84 9.73
CA ARG A 293 7.14 4.85 10.72
C ARG A 293 8.47 5.31 11.30
N GLY A 294 8.61 5.37 12.61
CA GLY A 294 9.75 5.97 13.29
C GLY A 294 9.37 7.29 13.96
N HIS A 295 8.94 8.30 13.20
CA HIS A 295 8.29 9.47 13.81
C HIS A 295 6.86 9.15 14.29
N ASP A 296 6.27 8.03 13.84
CA ASP A 296 4.98 7.49 14.27
C ASP A 296 3.86 8.53 14.22
N SER A 297 3.67 9.04 13.00
CA SER A 297 2.78 10.18 12.73
C SER A 297 2.15 10.12 11.34
N LEU A 298 1.05 10.86 11.18
CA LEU A 298 0.49 11.25 9.90
C LEU A 298 0.90 12.70 9.60
N ALA A 299 1.39 12.97 8.40
CA ALA A 299 1.50 14.31 7.84
C ALA A 299 0.30 14.59 6.94
N VAL A 300 -0.30 15.77 7.14
CA VAL A 300 -1.48 16.23 6.40
C VAL A 300 -1.09 17.43 5.57
N TYR A 301 -1.42 17.36 4.29
CA TYR A 301 -1.19 18.42 3.33
C TYR A 301 -2.51 18.91 2.75
N LYS A 302 -2.65 20.22 2.62
CA LYS A 302 -3.63 20.84 1.74
C LYS A 302 -3.08 20.86 0.32
N VAL A 303 -3.91 20.46 -0.63
CA VAL A 303 -3.62 20.55 -2.05
C VAL A 303 -3.90 21.97 -2.52
N ILE A 304 -2.91 22.59 -3.15
CA ILE A 304 -2.98 23.97 -3.65
C ILE A 304 -2.52 24.01 -5.12
N ASP A 305 -2.73 25.15 -5.78
CA ASP A 305 -2.36 25.37 -7.18
C ASP A 305 -2.88 24.27 -8.11
N GLU A 306 -4.18 23.99 -8.03
CA GLU A 306 -4.89 22.99 -8.85
C GLU A 306 -4.31 21.56 -8.77
N GLY A 307 -3.57 21.24 -7.71
CA GLY A 307 -2.93 19.94 -7.53
C GLY A 307 -1.41 19.96 -7.60
N ALA A 308 -0.81 21.03 -8.15
CA ALA A 308 0.61 21.10 -8.44
C ALA A 308 1.48 21.20 -7.17
N HIS A 309 0.93 21.77 -6.09
CA HIS A 309 1.68 22.06 -4.87
C HIS A 309 0.92 21.58 -3.62
N LEU A 310 1.68 21.41 -2.55
CA LEU A 310 1.19 20.94 -1.25
C LEU A 310 1.62 21.91 -0.15
N GLU A 311 0.71 22.21 0.76
CA GLU A 311 0.99 22.96 1.98
C GLU A 311 0.84 22.01 3.17
N LYS A 312 1.90 21.80 3.96
CA LYS A 312 1.79 20.93 5.15
C LYS A 312 1.06 21.69 6.27
N ILE A 313 -0.14 21.23 6.60
CA ILE A 313 -1.02 21.88 7.59
C ILE A 313 -0.98 21.20 8.95
N GLN A 314 -0.57 19.93 9.01
CA GLN A 314 -0.53 19.18 10.27
C GLN A 314 0.54 18.09 10.26
N THR A 315 1.05 17.78 11.45
CA THR A 315 1.70 16.50 11.76
C THR A 315 1.12 16.02 13.08
N ILE A 316 0.50 14.84 13.08
CA ILE A 316 -0.22 14.29 14.25
C ILE A 316 0.30 12.90 14.57
N LYS A 317 0.52 12.60 15.86
CA LYS A 317 0.96 11.27 16.31
C LYS A 317 -0.16 10.26 16.12
N THR A 318 0.20 9.03 15.73
CA THR A 318 -0.80 7.99 15.43
C THR A 318 -1.31 7.23 16.63
N GLY A 319 -0.86 7.56 17.86
CA GLY A 319 -1.25 6.86 19.07
C GLY A 319 -0.79 5.40 19.12
N GLY A 320 0.25 5.06 18.34
CA GLY A 320 0.86 3.74 18.26
C GLY A 320 2.22 3.83 17.57
N VAL A 321 2.74 2.69 17.15
CA VAL A 321 4.11 2.52 16.64
C VAL A 321 4.09 1.96 15.22
N ALA A 322 4.86 2.58 14.33
CA ALA A 322 4.99 2.23 12.93
C ALA A 322 3.64 2.16 12.17
N PRO A 323 2.97 3.31 11.94
CA PRO A 323 1.74 3.38 11.16
C PRO A 323 1.99 3.00 9.69
N ARG A 324 1.77 1.73 9.37
CA ARG A 324 2.18 1.15 8.08
C ARG A 324 1.17 1.42 6.97
N ASP A 325 -0.10 1.48 7.31
CA ASP A 325 -1.16 1.80 6.36
C ASP A 325 -2.37 2.43 7.06
N PHE A 326 -3.17 3.13 6.28
CA PHE A 326 -4.40 3.77 6.72
C PHE A 326 -5.33 3.96 5.52
N ASP A 327 -6.60 4.24 5.79
CA ASP A 327 -7.53 4.70 4.75
C ASP A 327 -8.57 5.65 5.30
N LEU A 328 -9.18 6.44 4.40
CA LEU A 328 -10.30 7.30 4.74
C LEU A 328 -11.61 6.53 4.67
N SER A 329 -12.59 6.89 5.51
CA SER A 329 -13.96 6.38 5.41
C SER A 329 -14.61 6.79 4.09
N LYS A 330 -15.70 6.13 3.68
CA LYS A 330 -16.35 6.37 2.39
C LYS A 330 -16.79 7.83 2.23
N ASN A 331 -17.36 8.38 3.29
CA ASN A 331 -17.77 9.79 3.33
C ASN A 331 -16.61 10.77 3.60
N GLY A 332 -15.43 10.27 3.94
CA GLY A 332 -14.23 11.05 4.22
C GLY A 332 -14.23 11.78 5.57
N ASP A 333 -15.19 11.50 6.46
CA ASP A 333 -15.26 12.12 7.79
C ASP A 333 -14.29 11.49 8.80
N TYR A 334 -13.78 10.30 8.51
CA TYR A 334 -12.85 9.58 9.38
C TYR A 334 -11.67 9.01 8.61
N LEU A 335 -10.62 8.69 9.34
CA LEU A 335 -9.44 7.98 8.87
C LEU A 335 -9.07 6.89 9.88
N LEU A 336 -8.99 5.65 9.42
CA LEU A 336 -8.57 4.51 10.24
C LEU A 336 -7.09 4.21 9.97
N CYS A 337 -6.26 4.30 11.01
CA CYS A 337 -4.82 4.09 10.93
C CYS A 337 -4.40 2.81 11.65
N ALA A 338 -3.58 1.99 11.00
CA ALA A 338 -3.03 0.77 11.58
C ALA A 338 -1.56 0.93 11.97
N ASN A 339 -1.27 0.71 13.25
CA ASN A 339 0.08 0.77 13.82
C ASN A 339 0.63 -0.64 13.98
N GLN A 340 1.58 -1.02 13.12
CA GLN A 340 2.05 -2.39 12.99
C GLN A 340 2.68 -2.90 14.29
N MET A 341 3.59 -2.12 14.90
CA MET A 341 4.46 -2.65 15.97
C MET A 341 3.84 -2.56 17.36
N SER A 342 2.69 -1.89 17.49
CA SER A 342 1.93 -1.76 18.74
C SER A 342 0.59 -2.48 18.71
N ASN A 343 0.28 -3.23 17.65
CA ASN A 343 -0.93 -4.04 17.50
C ASN A 343 -2.21 -3.26 17.83
N ASN A 344 -2.32 -2.04 17.31
CA ASN A 344 -3.50 -1.21 17.53
C ASN A 344 -3.90 -0.39 16.30
N LEU A 345 -5.20 -0.20 16.21
CA LEU A 345 -5.84 0.75 15.29
C LEU A 345 -6.15 2.04 16.06
N VAL A 346 -6.08 3.17 15.36
CA VAL A 346 -6.54 4.46 15.87
C VAL A 346 -7.45 5.10 14.83
N LEU A 347 -8.64 5.53 15.28
CA LEU A 347 -9.60 6.22 14.46
C LEU A 347 -9.44 7.73 14.66
N PHE A 348 -9.26 8.44 13.57
CA PHE A 348 -9.23 9.89 13.53
C PHE A 348 -10.53 10.41 12.94
N LYS A 349 -11.08 11.47 13.54
CA LYS A 349 -12.07 12.33 12.89
C LYS A 349 -11.34 13.33 12.03
N ARG A 350 -11.77 13.46 10.78
CA ARG A 350 -11.30 14.44 9.81
C ARG A 350 -12.29 15.58 9.71
N ASP A 351 -11.82 16.81 9.82
CA ASP A 351 -12.60 17.95 9.33
C ASP A 351 -12.46 18.00 7.81
N THR A 352 -13.58 17.83 7.12
CA THR A 352 -13.60 17.71 5.66
C THR A 352 -13.36 19.04 4.95
N LYS A 353 -13.48 20.17 5.64
CA LYS A 353 -13.30 21.51 5.09
C LYS A 353 -11.85 21.94 5.09
N ASP A 354 -11.13 21.66 6.17
CA ASP A 354 -9.74 22.10 6.37
C ASP A 354 -8.73 20.95 6.40
N GLY A 355 -9.20 19.70 6.43
CA GLY A 355 -8.40 18.48 6.32
C GLY A 355 -7.76 18.00 7.62
N TYR A 356 -7.88 18.76 8.72
CA TYR A 356 -7.23 18.43 9.98
C TYR A 356 -7.79 17.14 10.59
N LEU A 357 -6.91 16.40 11.27
CA LEU A 357 -7.25 15.19 12.00
C LEU A 357 -7.28 15.46 13.51
N SER A 358 -8.21 14.82 14.19
CA SER A 358 -8.28 14.72 15.64
C SER A 358 -8.57 13.28 16.02
N ILE A 359 -8.11 12.83 17.20
CA ILE A 359 -8.38 11.46 17.66
C ILE A 359 -9.88 11.34 17.97
N ALA A 360 -10.54 10.34 17.37
CA ALA A 360 -11.92 9.98 17.67
C ALA A 360 -12.00 8.78 18.62
N GLN A 361 -11.15 7.76 18.40
CA GLN A 361 -11.11 6.55 19.23
C GLN A 361 -9.70 5.98 19.28
N THR A 362 -9.29 5.55 20.47
CA THR A 362 -8.02 4.86 20.77
C THR A 362 -8.26 3.46 21.32
N ASP A 363 -7.18 2.77 21.67
CA ASP A 363 -7.21 1.49 22.39
C ASP A 363 -7.93 0.35 21.66
N ILE A 364 -8.07 0.47 20.34
CA ILE A 364 -8.60 -0.57 19.47
C ILE A 364 -7.48 -1.58 19.22
N LYS A 365 -7.41 -2.64 20.03
CA LYS A 365 -6.39 -3.68 19.87
C LYS A 365 -6.74 -4.60 18.70
N HIS A 366 -5.77 -4.82 17.81
CA HIS A 366 -5.89 -5.78 16.72
C HIS A 366 -4.51 -6.07 16.13
N ASP A 367 -4.24 -7.31 15.72
CA ASP A 367 -2.92 -7.67 15.21
C ASP A 367 -2.79 -7.53 13.68
N ALA A 368 -3.91 -7.54 12.94
CA ALA A 368 -3.91 -7.25 11.50
C ALA A 368 -3.77 -5.73 11.25
N CYS A 369 -2.56 -5.21 11.48
CA CYS A 369 -2.24 -3.79 11.46
C CYS A 369 -1.22 -3.40 10.36
N VAL A 370 -1.31 -4.01 9.19
CA VAL A 370 -0.40 -3.76 8.05
C VAL A 370 -1.11 -3.19 6.82
N ARG A 371 -2.39 -3.54 6.63
CA ARG A 371 -3.24 -3.07 5.53
C ARG A 371 -4.56 -2.56 6.08
N VAL A 372 -4.96 -1.37 5.66
CA VAL A 372 -6.30 -0.81 5.89
C VAL A 372 -6.86 -0.37 4.56
N LEU A 373 -8.04 -0.86 4.22
CA LEU A 373 -8.69 -0.57 2.95
C LEU A 373 -10.18 -0.28 3.20
N GLU A 374 -10.63 0.92 2.87
CA GLU A 374 -12.06 1.25 2.83
C GLU A 374 -12.76 0.27 1.87
N ALA A 375 -13.92 -0.27 2.27
CA ALA A 375 -14.59 -1.37 1.57
C ALA A 375 -16.12 -1.30 1.70
N THR A 376 -16.70 -0.14 1.97
CA THR A 376 -18.14 0.01 2.20
C THR A 376 -18.94 -0.42 0.98
N ASP A 377 -18.57 0.05 -0.21
CA ASP A 377 -19.24 -0.32 -1.47
C ASP A 377 -18.95 -1.76 -1.92
N PHE A 378 -17.91 -2.38 -1.36
CA PHE A 378 -17.59 -3.77 -1.65
C PHE A 378 -18.52 -4.76 -0.93
N PHE A 379 -19.10 -4.34 0.21
CA PHE A 379 -20.03 -5.13 1.02
C PHE A 379 -21.48 -4.62 0.97
N SER A 380 -21.77 -3.64 0.11
CA SER A 380 -23.10 -3.02 -0.02
C SER A 380 -24.03 -3.76 -0.97
#